data_AF-A0A9X2C583-F1
#
_entry.id   AF-A0A9X2C583-F1
#
_cell.length_a   1.000
_cell.length_b   1.000
_cell.length_c   1.000
_cell.angle_alpha   90.00
_cell.angle_beta   90.00
_cell.angle_gamma   90.00
#
_symmetry.space_group_name_H-M   'P 1'
#
loop_
_entity.id
_entity.type
_entity.pdbx_description
1 polymer ?
#
loop_
_entity_poly.entity_id
_entity_poly.type
_entity_poly.pdbx_seq_one_letter_code
_entity_poly.pdbx_strand_id
1 'polypeptide(L)'
;MSYEHKAFVFDIDGFNRELKPLLEGSLRSGDIDQVRDFIISNKQYLVDPYEGFALENGWEDMLESKDVHQYGDFALTKYYSPTDDRGLGLWWSISQELFSDESQLRFSPFLGVPLGSDENFFDPGKMGSYFQTQNEVSESLSKVLEVEGKVPDDALEAVREFKEMLEQAIDEKKGVYITF
;
A
#
# COMPACT_ATOMS: atom_id res chain seq x y z
N MET A 1 -8.27 -13.10 -14.00
CA MET A 1 -7.88 -12.71 -12.63
C MET A 1 -8.32 -11.28 -12.46
N SER A 2 -9.14 -10.99 -11.47
CA SER A 2 -9.50 -9.63 -11.07
C SER A 2 -8.49 -9.17 -10.03
N TYR A 3 -8.01 -7.94 -10.16
CA TYR A 3 -7.15 -7.30 -9.16
C TYR A 3 -8.00 -6.97 -7.94
N GLU A 4 -7.61 -7.43 -6.75
CA GLU A 4 -8.32 -7.13 -5.51
C GLU A 4 -7.65 -5.92 -4.85
N HIS A 5 -8.26 -4.75 -4.98
CA HIS A 5 -7.68 -3.54 -4.42
C HIS A 5 -7.66 -3.60 -2.89
N LYS A 6 -6.46 -3.55 -2.31
CA LYS A 6 -6.23 -3.51 -0.87
C LYS A 6 -5.71 -2.16 -0.44
N ALA A 7 -6.13 -1.69 0.73
CA ALA A 7 -5.66 -0.43 1.28
C ALA A 7 -5.56 -0.47 2.80
N PHE A 8 -4.52 0.18 3.32
CA PHE A 8 -4.17 0.15 4.73
C PHE A 8 -3.74 1.51 5.22
N VAL A 9 -4.12 1.87 6.45
CA VAL A 9 -3.50 2.99 7.18
C VAL A 9 -2.02 2.67 7.39
N PHE A 10 -1.14 3.62 7.04
CA PHE A 10 0.29 3.38 6.92
C PHE A 10 1.13 4.43 7.65
N ASP A 11 2.08 4.01 8.48
CA ASP A 11 3.07 4.89 9.12
C ASP A 11 4.10 5.40 8.09
N ILE A 12 3.67 6.38 7.30
CA ILE A 12 4.44 6.96 6.21
C ILE A 12 5.70 7.68 6.70
N ASP A 13 5.66 8.30 7.88
CA ASP A 13 6.80 9.03 8.44
C ASP A 13 7.88 8.07 8.96
N GLY A 14 7.48 7.00 9.64
CA GLY A 14 8.38 5.90 10.02
C GLY A 14 9.01 5.25 8.80
N PHE A 15 8.20 4.91 7.81
CA PHE A 15 8.65 4.32 6.55
C PHE A 15 9.68 5.21 5.83
N ASN A 16 9.36 6.50 5.65
CA ASN A 16 10.24 7.46 4.97
C ASN A 16 11.60 7.61 5.65
N ARG A 17 11.64 7.54 6.99
CA ARG A 17 12.85 7.70 7.78
C ARG A 17 13.73 6.45 7.76
N GLU A 18 13.12 5.26 7.74
CA GLU A 18 13.80 4.01 8.04
C GLU A 18 13.94 3.12 6.79
N LEU A 19 12.84 2.59 6.27
CA LEU A 19 12.88 1.55 5.23
C LEU A 19 12.98 2.14 3.81
N LYS A 20 12.33 3.28 3.54
CA LYS A 20 12.28 3.86 2.19
C LYS A 20 13.65 4.05 1.55
N PRO A 21 14.66 4.66 2.21
CA PRO A 21 15.97 4.87 1.59
C PRO A 21 16.68 3.54 1.28
N LEU A 22 16.47 2.51 2.09
CA LEU A 22 17.03 1.18 1.89
C LEU A 22 16.39 0.51 0.68
N LEU A 23 15.05 0.51 0.59
CA LEU A 23 14.33 -0.04 -0.55
C LEU A 23 14.71 0.64 -1.86
N GLU A 24 14.75 1.97 -1.89
CA GLU A 24 15.16 2.70 -3.08
C GLU A 24 16.62 2.40 -3.47
N GLY A 25 17.50 2.22 -2.49
CA GLY A 25 18.88 1.79 -2.72
C GLY A 25 18.96 0.39 -3.33
N SER A 26 18.21 -0.55 -2.78
CA SER A 26 18.13 -1.93 -3.24
C SER A 26 17.49 -2.07 -4.62
N LEU A 27 16.42 -1.30 -4.92
CA LEU A 27 15.80 -1.27 -6.25
C LEU A 27 16.79 -0.80 -7.33
N ARG A 28 17.65 0.17 -7.01
CA ARG A 28 18.66 0.68 -7.96
C ARG A 28 19.85 -0.26 -8.16
N SER A 29 20.27 -0.94 -7.10
CA SER A 29 21.51 -1.73 -7.09
C SER A 29 21.30 -3.23 -7.30
N GLY A 30 20.09 -3.73 -7.03
CA GLY A 30 19.80 -5.15 -6.91
C GLY A 30 20.29 -5.79 -5.60
N ASP A 31 20.97 -5.04 -4.74
CA ASP A 31 21.50 -5.55 -3.47
C ASP A 31 20.42 -5.55 -2.38
N ILE A 32 20.12 -6.73 -1.81
CA ILE A 32 19.08 -6.93 -0.81
C ILE A 32 19.60 -6.94 0.62
N ASP A 33 20.92 -6.91 0.84
CA ASP A 33 21.52 -7.16 2.16
C ASP A 33 21.02 -6.15 3.21
N GLN A 34 20.92 -4.87 2.85
CA GLN A 34 20.45 -3.83 3.77
C GLN A 34 18.97 -4.00 4.16
N VAL A 35 18.12 -4.42 3.24
CA VAL A 35 16.69 -4.65 3.51
C VAL A 35 16.53 -5.94 4.33
N ARG A 36 17.33 -6.97 4.04
CA ARG A 36 17.37 -8.21 4.82
C ARG A 36 17.84 -7.97 6.25
N ASP A 37 18.92 -7.21 6.45
CA ASP A 37 19.42 -6.83 7.78
C ASP A 37 18.38 -6.01 8.56
N PHE A 38 17.64 -5.14 7.87
CA PHE A 38 16.52 -4.42 8.46
C PHE A 38 15.45 -5.39 8.98
N ILE A 39 15.06 -6.40 8.20
CA ILE A 39 14.07 -7.40 8.62
C ILE A 39 14.56 -8.20 9.83
N ILE A 40 15.80 -8.69 9.80
CA ILE A 40 16.39 -9.44 10.91
C ILE A 40 16.38 -8.60 12.19
N SER A 41 16.78 -7.33 12.10
CA SER A 41 16.85 -6.41 13.24
C SER A 41 15.48 -6.01 13.79
N ASN A 42 14.42 -6.06 12.96
CA ASN A 42 13.07 -5.66 13.32
C ASN A 42 12.09 -6.83 13.43
N LYS A 43 12.54 -8.09 13.32
CA LYS A 43 11.70 -9.28 13.18
C LYS A 43 10.53 -9.38 14.16
N GLN A 44 10.70 -8.93 15.41
CA GLN A 44 9.66 -8.95 16.44
C GLN A 44 8.46 -8.02 16.17
N TYR A 45 8.62 -7.06 15.26
CA TYR A 45 7.58 -6.10 14.86
C TYR A 45 6.99 -6.42 13.48
N LEU A 46 7.51 -7.46 12.83
CA LEU A 46 7.10 -7.84 11.49
C LEU A 46 6.17 -9.04 11.56
N VAL A 47 5.26 -9.08 10.61
CA VAL A 47 4.34 -10.19 10.41
C VAL A 47 4.45 -10.70 8.98
N ASP A 48 3.87 -11.86 8.73
CA ASP A 48 3.63 -12.38 7.40
C ASP A 48 2.70 -11.41 6.65
N PRO A 49 3.09 -10.88 5.48
CA PRO A 49 2.26 -9.96 4.71
C PRO A 49 0.98 -10.62 4.17
N TYR A 50 0.91 -11.96 4.08
CA TYR A 50 -0.25 -12.69 3.56
C TYR A 50 -1.24 -13.08 4.66
N GLU A 51 -0.72 -13.51 5.81
CA GLU A 51 -1.55 -14.06 6.89
C GLU A 51 -1.63 -13.15 8.13
N GLY A 52 -0.72 -12.18 8.28
CA GLY A 52 -0.64 -11.31 9.44
C GLY A 52 -0.12 -11.97 10.71
N PHE A 53 0.39 -13.21 10.63
CA PHE A 53 1.00 -13.90 11.77
C PHE A 53 2.44 -13.45 12.02
N ALA A 54 2.90 -13.54 13.27
CA ALA A 54 4.28 -13.22 13.62
C ALA A 54 5.29 -14.07 12.82
N LEU A 55 6.37 -13.44 12.34
CA LEU A 55 7.38 -14.14 11.55
C LEU A 55 8.08 -15.25 12.35
N GLU A 56 8.15 -16.45 11.78
CA GLU A 56 8.90 -17.57 12.34
C GLU A 56 10.41 -17.45 12.06
N ASN A 57 11.23 -18.31 12.67
CA ASN A 57 12.68 -18.28 12.46
C ASN A 57 13.10 -18.67 11.04
N GLY A 58 12.25 -19.41 10.32
CA GLY A 58 12.45 -19.80 8.91
C GLY A 58 11.70 -18.92 7.90
N TRP A 59 11.31 -17.69 8.27
CA TRP A 59 10.53 -16.81 7.39
C TRP A 59 11.16 -16.60 6.00
N GLU A 60 12.50 -16.61 5.90
CA GLU A 60 13.20 -16.42 4.62
C GLU A 60 12.99 -17.59 3.65
N ASP A 61 12.58 -18.76 4.13
CA ASP A 61 12.23 -19.92 3.29
C ASP A 61 10.88 -19.73 2.56
N MET A 62 10.08 -18.74 2.98
CA MET A 62 8.84 -18.35 2.30
C MET A 62 9.11 -17.53 1.03
N LEU A 63 10.32 -16.97 0.88
CA LEU A 63 10.68 -16.14 -0.26
C LEU A 63 11.10 -17.02 -1.44
N GLU A 64 10.31 -16.99 -2.51
CA GLU A 64 10.58 -17.75 -3.74
C GLU A 64 11.72 -17.15 -4.58
N SER A 65 11.67 -15.85 -4.89
CA SER A 65 12.63 -15.16 -5.73
C SER A 65 13.77 -14.52 -4.94
N LYS A 66 13.56 -14.25 -3.64
CA LYS A 66 14.54 -13.58 -2.76
C LYS A 66 15.05 -12.27 -3.36
N ASP A 67 14.16 -11.53 -4.03
CA ASP A 67 14.44 -10.22 -4.59
C ASP A 67 14.01 -9.10 -3.64
N VAL A 68 14.37 -7.87 -3.99
CA VAL A 68 14.02 -6.66 -3.21
C VAL A 68 12.51 -6.52 -3.01
N HIS A 69 11.70 -7.04 -3.94
CA HIS A 69 10.25 -6.94 -3.88
C HIS A 69 9.70 -7.80 -2.73
N GLN A 70 10.08 -9.07 -2.67
CA GLN A 70 9.62 -9.97 -1.60
C GLN A 70 10.20 -9.58 -0.24
N TYR A 71 11.47 -9.19 -0.16
CA TYR A 71 12.03 -8.69 1.10
C TYR A 71 11.32 -7.40 1.55
N GLY A 72 11.07 -6.48 0.63
CA GLY A 72 10.36 -5.24 0.94
C GLY A 72 8.93 -5.48 1.42
N ASP A 73 8.23 -6.46 0.86
CA ASP A 73 6.87 -6.82 1.27
C ASP A 73 6.80 -7.19 2.76
N PHE A 74 7.71 -8.06 3.20
CA PHE A 74 7.85 -8.43 4.61
C PHE A 74 8.25 -7.23 5.47
N ALA A 75 9.18 -6.39 5.00
CA ALA A 75 9.66 -5.24 5.75
C ALA A 75 8.57 -4.15 5.94
N LEU A 76 7.64 -4.02 4.99
CA LEU A 76 6.56 -3.04 5.04
C LEU A 76 5.56 -3.31 6.17
N THR A 77 5.39 -4.57 6.59
CA THR A 77 4.46 -4.95 7.68
C THR A 77 4.79 -4.30 9.04
N LYS A 78 5.97 -3.67 9.17
CA LYS A 78 6.27 -2.79 10.31
C LYS A 78 5.35 -1.56 10.39
N TYR A 79 4.85 -1.10 9.25
CA TYR A 79 4.21 0.21 9.09
C TYR A 79 2.71 0.14 8.81
N TYR A 80 2.15 -1.06 8.57
CA TYR A 80 0.72 -1.29 8.44
C TYR A 80 0.34 -2.67 8.99
N SER A 81 -0.95 -2.89 9.22
CA SER A 81 -1.49 -4.20 9.62
C SER A 81 -2.08 -4.93 8.41
N PRO A 82 -1.52 -6.07 7.97
CA PRO A 82 -2.07 -6.82 6.83
C PRO A 82 -3.51 -7.33 7.03
N THR A 83 -3.96 -7.42 8.27
CA THR A 83 -5.31 -7.88 8.64
C THR A 83 -6.36 -6.76 8.68
N ASP A 84 -5.95 -5.49 8.49
CA ASP A 84 -6.85 -4.32 8.49
C ASP A 84 -7.02 -3.76 7.07
N ASP A 85 -7.24 -4.65 6.10
CA ASP A 85 -7.56 -4.27 4.73
C ASP A 85 -8.92 -3.58 4.68
N ARG A 86 -8.92 -2.36 4.14
CA ARG A 86 -10.13 -1.56 3.88
C ARG A 86 -10.14 -1.00 2.47
N GLY A 87 -9.51 -1.74 1.55
CA GLY A 87 -9.54 -1.44 0.12
C GLY A 87 -10.92 -1.69 -0.51
N LEU A 88 -11.04 -1.29 -1.77
CA LEU A 88 -12.28 -1.45 -2.53
C LEU A 88 -12.50 -2.88 -3.06
N GLY A 89 -11.53 -3.78 -2.89
CA GLY A 89 -11.56 -5.13 -3.42
C GLY A 89 -11.86 -5.14 -4.91
N LEU A 90 -12.89 -5.90 -5.31
CA LEU A 90 -13.35 -6.01 -6.70
C LEU A 90 -14.13 -4.78 -7.20
N TRP A 91 -14.58 -3.90 -6.30
CA TRP A 91 -15.36 -2.70 -6.62
C TRP A 91 -14.50 -1.52 -7.07
N TRP A 92 -13.18 -1.70 -7.02
CA TRP A 92 -12.17 -0.75 -7.47
C TRP A 92 -12.44 -0.22 -8.88
N SER A 93 -12.56 -1.11 -9.87
CA SER A 93 -12.71 -0.70 -11.27
C SER A 93 -13.96 0.14 -11.49
N ILE A 94 -15.08 -0.26 -10.89
CA ILE A 94 -16.36 0.46 -10.97
C ILE A 94 -16.24 1.85 -10.33
N SER A 95 -15.59 1.94 -9.17
CA SER A 95 -15.40 3.21 -8.46
C SER A 95 -14.47 4.15 -9.22
N GLN A 96 -13.43 3.61 -9.87
CA GLN A 96 -12.51 4.39 -10.69
C GLN A 96 -13.19 4.93 -11.95
N GLU A 97 -14.06 4.16 -12.61
CA GLU A 97 -14.77 4.59 -13.81
C GLU A 97 -15.66 5.83 -13.59
N LEU A 98 -16.11 6.08 -12.35
CA LEU A 98 -16.88 7.28 -11.99
C LEU A 98 -16.06 8.57 -12.08
N PHE A 99 -14.73 8.44 -12.12
CA PHE A 99 -13.79 9.51 -12.42
C PHE A 99 -13.54 9.59 -13.94
N SER A 100 -14.63 9.64 -14.71
CA SER A 100 -14.65 9.50 -16.18
C SER A 100 -14.09 10.70 -16.95
N ASP A 101 -13.57 11.71 -16.26
CA ASP A 101 -12.86 12.82 -16.90
C ASP A 101 -11.35 12.55 -16.83
N GLU A 102 -10.94 11.44 -17.45
CA GLU A 102 -9.55 10.96 -17.55
C GLU A 102 -8.58 12.04 -18.06
N SER A 103 -9.10 13.10 -18.70
CA SER A 103 -8.33 14.24 -19.20
C SER A 103 -7.91 15.26 -18.12
N GLN A 104 -8.43 15.18 -16.89
CA GLN A 104 -8.20 16.19 -15.85
C GLN A 104 -7.59 15.66 -14.55
N LEU A 105 -7.55 14.36 -14.32
CA LEU A 105 -7.02 13.81 -13.08
C LEU A 105 -5.53 13.52 -13.22
N ARG A 106 -4.72 14.42 -12.64
CA ARG A 106 -3.28 14.16 -12.41
C ARG A 106 -3.04 13.07 -11.34
N PHE A 107 -4.08 12.67 -10.62
CA PHE A 107 -4.03 11.84 -9.42
C PHE A 107 -5.32 11.01 -9.31
N SER A 108 -5.20 9.70 -9.08
CA SER A 108 -6.32 8.83 -8.75
C SER A 108 -6.45 8.75 -7.23
N PRO A 109 -7.63 9.05 -6.64
CA PRO A 109 -7.81 9.09 -5.18
C PRO A 109 -7.71 7.73 -4.50
N PHE A 110 -7.67 6.67 -5.30
CA PHE A 110 -7.63 5.29 -4.87
C PHE A 110 -6.28 4.63 -5.16
N LEU A 111 -5.36 5.35 -5.80
CA LEU A 111 -3.97 4.94 -5.95
C LEU A 111 -3.09 5.93 -5.21
N GLY A 112 -1.78 5.76 -5.25
CA GLY A 112 -0.84 6.73 -4.73
C GLY A 112 0.32 6.92 -5.70
N VAL A 113 1.48 7.21 -5.14
CA VAL A 113 2.73 7.32 -5.89
C VAL A 113 3.53 6.03 -5.73
N PRO A 114 4.03 5.42 -6.83
CA PRO A 114 4.89 4.26 -6.75
C PRO A 114 6.24 4.63 -6.13
N LEU A 115 6.87 3.68 -5.44
CA LEU A 115 8.21 3.87 -4.89
C LEU A 115 9.27 3.47 -5.91
N GLY A 116 10.16 4.39 -6.29
CA GLY A 116 11.26 4.13 -7.22
C GLY A 116 11.13 4.94 -8.51
N SER A 117 11.75 4.48 -9.59
CA SER A 117 11.66 5.10 -10.92
C SER A 117 10.73 4.31 -11.83
N ASP A 118 10.27 4.92 -12.93
CA ASP A 118 9.36 4.28 -13.91
C ASP A 118 9.87 2.91 -14.42
N GLU A 119 11.18 2.73 -14.55
CA GLU A 119 11.79 1.47 -14.99
C GLU A 119 12.08 0.47 -13.86
N ASN A 120 12.18 0.95 -12.61
CA ASN A 120 12.60 0.18 -11.44
C ASN A 120 11.84 0.69 -10.22
N PHE A 121 10.60 0.25 -10.08
CA PHE A 121 9.72 0.60 -8.97
C PHE A 121 9.40 -0.64 -8.13
N PHE A 122 9.07 -0.39 -6.87
CA PHE A 122 8.66 -1.40 -5.92
C PHE A 122 7.28 -1.95 -6.30
N ASP A 123 7.21 -3.27 -6.49
CA ASP A 123 5.99 -3.97 -6.88
C ASP A 123 6.02 -5.43 -6.38
N PRO A 124 5.72 -5.68 -5.09
CA PRO A 124 5.78 -7.01 -4.48
C PRO A 124 4.80 -7.99 -5.10
N GLY A 125 3.58 -7.55 -5.41
CA GLY A 125 2.54 -8.36 -6.03
C GLY A 125 2.64 -8.49 -7.56
N LYS A 126 3.49 -7.68 -8.21
CA LYS A 126 3.53 -7.52 -9.68
C LYS A 126 2.23 -6.99 -10.28
N MET A 127 1.47 -6.27 -9.46
CA MET A 127 0.14 -5.73 -9.76
C MET A 127 0.02 -4.24 -9.40
N GLY A 128 1.08 -3.66 -8.83
CA GLY A 128 1.15 -2.27 -8.42
C GLY A 128 1.19 -2.11 -6.90
N SER A 129 1.97 -1.14 -6.44
CA SER A 129 2.18 -0.83 -5.03
C SER A 129 2.40 0.67 -4.89
N TYR A 130 1.57 1.32 -4.08
CA TYR A 130 1.44 2.76 -4.07
C TYR A 130 1.33 3.31 -2.65
N PHE A 131 1.86 4.52 -2.47
CA PHE A 131 1.89 5.19 -1.18
C PHE A 131 1.25 6.58 -1.31
N GLN A 132 0.41 6.93 -0.36
CA GLN A 132 -0.11 8.28 -0.18
C GLN A 132 0.49 8.91 1.09
N THR A 133 0.96 10.14 0.96
CA THR A 133 1.29 11.02 2.08
C THR A 133 0.03 11.58 2.73
N GLN A 134 0.15 12.16 3.94
CA GLN A 134 -0.97 12.78 4.65
C GLN A 134 -1.75 13.82 3.81
N ASN A 135 -1.04 14.60 2.98
CA ASN A 135 -1.67 15.57 2.10
C ASN A 135 -2.47 14.89 0.98
N GLU A 136 -1.89 13.86 0.35
CA GLU A 136 -2.55 13.09 -0.70
C GLU A 136 -3.77 12.34 -0.17
N VAL A 137 -3.74 11.83 1.07
CA VAL A 137 -4.91 11.24 1.74
C VAL A 137 -6.06 12.25 1.85
N SER A 138 -5.76 13.50 2.17
CA SER A 138 -6.78 14.57 2.27
C SER A 138 -7.40 14.91 0.90
N GLU A 139 -6.58 14.92 -0.15
CA GLU A 139 -7.05 15.09 -1.53
C GLU A 139 -7.91 13.88 -1.98
N SER A 140 -7.47 12.66 -1.65
CA SER A 140 -8.21 11.42 -1.89
C SER A 140 -9.59 11.44 -1.23
N LEU A 141 -9.66 11.80 0.05
CA LEU A 141 -10.92 11.85 0.79
C LEU A 141 -11.91 12.84 0.16
N SER A 142 -11.41 14.02 -0.23
CA SER A 142 -12.22 15.04 -0.90
C SER A 142 -12.84 14.49 -2.20
N LYS A 143 -12.10 13.68 -2.95
CA LYS A 143 -12.57 13.04 -4.18
C LYS A 143 -13.52 11.87 -3.95
N VAL A 144 -13.27 11.05 -2.93
CA VAL A 144 -14.19 9.96 -2.54
C VAL A 144 -15.56 10.53 -2.15
N LEU A 145 -15.60 11.63 -1.41
CA LEU A 145 -16.86 12.32 -1.04
C LEU A 145 -17.65 12.83 -2.26
N GLU A 146 -16.99 13.17 -3.37
CA GLU A 146 -17.64 13.59 -4.61
C GLU A 146 -18.36 12.44 -5.35
N VAL A 147 -17.99 11.19 -5.08
CA VAL A 147 -18.49 10.00 -5.78
C VAL A 147 -19.25 9.01 -4.91
N GLU A 148 -19.18 9.10 -3.57
CA GLU A 148 -19.89 8.20 -2.64
C GLU A 148 -21.39 8.06 -2.97
N GLY A 149 -22.06 9.15 -3.35
CA GLY A 149 -23.48 9.13 -3.72
C GLY A 149 -23.78 8.62 -5.14
N LYS A 150 -22.75 8.27 -5.93
CA LYS A 150 -22.84 7.86 -7.33
C LYS A 150 -22.47 6.39 -7.56
N VAL A 151 -21.84 5.75 -6.57
CA VAL A 151 -21.49 4.33 -6.67
C VAL A 151 -22.74 3.46 -6.57
N PRO A 152 -22.77 2.29 -7.23
CA PRO A 152 -23.85 1.32 -7.06
C PRO A 152 -23.98 0.89 -5.59
N ASP A 153 -25.19 0.50 -5.17
CA ASP A 153 -25.47 0.04 -3.80
C ASP A 153 -24.53 -1.09 -3.37
N ASP A 154 -24.21 -2.01 -4.28
CA ASP A 154 -23.30 -3.15 -4.03
C ASP A 154 -21.84 -2.72 -3.73
N ALA A 155 -21.42 -1.54 -4.21
CA ALA A 155 -20.09 -0.98 -3.98
C ALA A 155 -20.05 0.03 -2.81
N LEU A 156 -21.22 0.45 -2.32
CA LEU A 156 -21.36 1.55 -1.35
C LEU A 156 -20.71 1.22 0.00
N GLU A 157 -20.79 -0.05 0.43
CA GLU A 157 -20.16 -0.50 1.69
C GLU A 157 -18.63 -0.39 1.61
N ALA A 158 -18.01 -0.94 0.57
CA ALA A 158 -16.56 -0.87 0.37
C ALA A 158 -16.05 0.58 0.25
N VAL A 159 -16.81 1.45 -0.43
CA VAL A 159 -16.47 2.87 -0.55
C VAL A 159 -16.57 3.60 0.79
N ARG A 160 -17.53 3.24 1.64
CA ARG A 160 -17.64 3.78 3.01
C ARG A 160 -16.50 3.31 3.89
N GLU A 161 -16.15 2.04 3.86
CA GLU A 161 -15.01 1.51 4.63
C GLU A 161 -13.69 2.17 4.19
N PHE A 162 -13.47 2.32 2.88
CA PHE A 162 -12.32 3.04 2.36
C PHE A 162 -12.30 4.51 2.81
N LYS A 163 -13.46 5.19 2.78
CA LYS A 163 -13.60 6.57 3.28
C LYS A 163 -13.26 6.68 4.77
N GLU A 164 -13.81 5.81 5.60
CA GLU A 164 -13.55 5.78 7.05
C GLU A 164 -12.06 5.53 7.35
N MET A 165 -11.39 4.70 6.55
CA MET A 165 -9.93 4.51 6.62
C MET A 165 -9.18 5.81 6.29
N LEU A 166 -9.58 6.55 5.25
CA LEU A 166 -8.93 7.85 4.92
C LEU A 166 -9.12 8.87 6.05
N GLU A 167 -10.32 8.94 6.63
CA GLU A 167 -10.61 9.79 7.79
C GLU A 167 -9.72 9.41 8.99
N GLN A 168 -9.60 8.12 9.29
CA GLN A 168 -8.70 7.61 10.33
C GLN A 168 -7.24 7.98 10.06
N ALA A 169 -6.76 7.81 8.82
CA ALA A 169 -5.38 8.16 8.46
C ALA A 169 -5.11 9.66 8.67
N ILE A 170 -6.06 10.54 8.35
CA ILE A 170 -5.95 11.99 8.62
C ILE A 170 -5.88 12.27 10.12
N ASP A 171 -6.78 11.69 10.91
CA ASP A 171 -6.83 11.89 12.37
C ASP A 171 -5.54 11.41 13.06
N GLU A 172 -5.00 10.28 12.59
CA GLU A 172 -3.74 9.70 13.09
C GLU A 172 -2.48 10.34 12.49
N LYS A 173 -2.63 11.27 11.54
CA LYS A 173 -1.52 11.88 10.77
C LYS A 173 -0.64 10.84 10.09
N LYS A 174 -1.28 9.87 9.46
CA LYS A 174 -0.68 8.76 8.72
C LYS A 174 -0.93 8.89 7.22
N GLY A 175 -0.18 8.10 6.46
CA GLY A 175 -0.42 7.90 5.04
C GLY A 175 -1.32 6.69 4.80
N VAL A 176 -1.41 6.30 3.53
CA VAL A 176 -2.10 5.07 3.11
C VAL A 176 -1.18 4.26 2.19
N TYR A 177 -1.20 2.95 2.37
CA TYR A 177 -0.57 1.98 1.48
C TYR A 177 -1.64 1.28 0.65
N ILE A 178 -1.47 1.21 -0.67
CA ILE A 178 -2.39 0.57 -1.61
C ILE A 178 -1.63 -0.47 -2.43
N THR A 179 -2.22 -1.66 -2.58
CA THR A 179 -1.68 -2.79 -3.35
C THR A 179 -2.82 -3.64 -3.93
N PHE A 180 -2.48 -4.67 -4.70
CA PHE A 180 -3.42 -5.57 -5.37
C PHE A 180 -3.08 -7.05 -5.18
#